data_AF-A0A821KC42-F1
#
_entry.id   AF-A0A821KC42-F1
#
_cell.length_a   1.000
_cell.length_b   1.000
_cell.length_c   1.000
_cell.angle_alpha   90.00
_cell.angle_beta   90.00
_cell.angle_gamma   90.00
#
_symmetry.space_group_name_H-M   'P 1'
#
loop_
_entity.id
_entity.type
_entity.pdbx_description
1 polymer ?
#
loop_
_entity_poly.entity_id
_entity_poly.type
_entity_poly.pdbx_seq_one_letter_code
_entity_poly.pdbx_strand_id
1 'polypeptide(L)'
;MILAVAYLLVFGPVIALAQTACTAQNAKGTCISTASCTGRSVAGLCPGAADVQCCIPQGSACTANGRSGICISTTSCAGTPVAGACPGAANIQCCVDSAGSSGSSAGLCGGYAGATVSSIAGNNNVMYSVVKIKPEHLSNPAIYSNSPTASDNTMTTSTACAFDKMAVAAKQAGVTITVASGFRTVA
;
A
#
# COMPACT_ATOMS: atom_id res chain seq x y z
N MET A 1 13.64 41.01 59.39
CA MET A 1 14.30 40.29 58.27
C MET A 1 13.26 39.44 57.57
N ILE A 2 12.78 39.90 56.42
CA ILE A 2 11.79 39.22 55.59
C ILE A 2 12.59 38.34 54.62
N LEU A 3 12.53 37.01 54.75
CA LEU A 3 13.02 36.08 53.74
C LEU A 3 11.84 35.74 52.82
N ALA A 4 11.77 36.41 51.67
CA ALA A 4 10.89 36.01 50.58
C ALA A 4 11.57 34.89 49.79
N VAL A 5 11.05 33.67 49.90
CA VAL A 5 11.47 32.53 49.08
C VAL A 5 10.81 32.68 47.71
N ALA A 6 11.59 33.10 46.71
CA ALA A 6 11.16 33.19 45.33
C ALA A 6 11.08 31.77 44.73
N TYR A 7 9.87 31.23 44.58
CA TYR A 7 9.61 29.99 43.86
C TYR A 7 9.63 30.29 42.36
N LEU A 8 10.78 30.08 41.72
CA LEU A 8 10.93 30.18 40.26
C LEU A 8 10.16 29.03 39.60
N LEU A 9 8.94 29.31 39.13
CA LEU A 9 8.22 28.43 38.21
C LEU A 9 8.91 28.48 36.85
N VAL A 10 9.73 27.47 36.56
CA VAL A 10 10.37 27.28 35.25
C VAL A 10 9.29 26.79 34.26
N PHE A 11 8.58 27.72 33.63
CA PHE A 11 7.78 27.42 32.44
C PHE A 11 8.72 27.29 31.24
N GLY A 12 9.30 26.10 31.06
CA GLY A 12 10.01 25.78 29.82
C GLY A 12 9.04 25.83 28.63
N PRO A 13 9.44 26.39 27.47
CA PRO A 13 8.61 26.31 26.28
C PRO A 13 8.49 24.84 25.88
N VAL A 14 7.27 24.31 25.92
CA VAL A 14 6.96 23.01 25.32
C VAL A 14 7.12 23.21 23.81
N ILE A 15 8.28 22.86 23.28
CA ILE A 15 8.51 22.80 21.83
C ILE A 15 7.63 21.67 21.31
N ALA A 16 6.41 22.01 20.89
CA ALA A 16 5.51 21.09 20.24
C ALA A 16 6.15 20.66 18.92
N LEU A 17 6.80 19.49 18.92
CA LEU A 17 7.16 18.77 17.70
C LEU A 17 5.85 18.65 16.91
N ALA A 18 5.75 19.36 15.78
CA ALA A 18 4.61 19.24 14.89
C ALA A 18 4.55 17.79 14.44
N GLN A 19 3.67 17.01 15.09
CA GLN A 19 3.48 15.61 14.80
C GLN A 19 2.92 15.52 13.38
N THR A 20 3.79 15.22 12.41
CA THR A 20 3.45 15.10 10.99
C THR A 20 2.84 13.75 10.67
N ALA A 21 3.06 12.73 11.50
CA ALA A 21 2.51 11.39 11.32
C ALA A 21 1.49 11.08 12.41
N CYS A 22 0.40 10.42 12.02
CA CYS A 22 -0.66 9.99 12.91
C CYS A 22 -0.99 8.52 12.64
N THR A 23 -1.67 7.87 13.58
CA THR A 23 -2.16 6.50 13.38
C THR A 23 -3.59 6.42 13.88
N ALA A 24 -4.49 5.98 13.00
CA ALA A 24 -5.87 5.70 13.38
C ALA A 24 -6.16 4.23 13.06
N GLN A 25 -6.63 3.47 14.04
CA GLN A 25 -7.09 2.09 13.82
C GLN A 25 -6.06 1.20 13.08
N ASN A 26 -4.77 1.32 13.44
CA ASN A 26 -3.62 0.64 12.81
C ASN A 26 -3.23 1.09 11.39
N ALA A 27 -3.85 2.15 10.85
CA ALA A 27 -3.43 2.77 9.60
C ALA A 27 -2.59 4.02 9.86
N LYS A 28 -1.40 4.08 9.22
CA LYS A 28 -0.54 5.26 9.25
C LYS A 28 -1.11 6.35 8.35
N GLY A 29 -1.13 7.58 8.86
CA GLY A 29 -1.56 8.76 8.14
C GLY A 29 -0.63 9.95 8.39
N THR A 30 -0.96 11.06 7.76
CA THR A 30 -0.22 12.32 7.86
C THR A 30 -1.16 13.42 8.36
N CYS A 31 -0.71 14.22 9.31
CA CYS A 31 -1.46 15.39 9.76
C CYS A 31 -1.41 16.48 8.70
N ILE A 32 -2.55 16.75 8.07
CA ILE A 32 -2.70 17.76 7.00
C ILE A 32 -4.10 18.38 7.08
N SER A 33 -4.28 19.54 6.45
CA SER A 33 -5.60 20.15 6.32
C SER A 33 -6.59 19.19 5.64
N THR A 34 -7.81 19.12 6.15
CA THR A 34 -8.92 18.33 5.59
C THR A 34 -9.15 18.63 4.11
N ALA A 35 -8.97 19.89 3.69
CA ALA A 35 -9.11 20.32 2.30
C ALA A 35 -8.04 19.73 1.37
N SER A 36 -6.86 19.41 1.90
CA SER A 36 -5.74 18.82 1.14
C SER A 36 -5.66 17.31 1.28
N CYS A 37 -6.52 16.70 2.09
CA CYS A 37 -6.54 15.26 2.26
C CYS A 37 -7.27 14.58 1.10
N THR A 38 -6.53 13.84 0.28
CA THR A 38 -7.11 13.00 -0.79
C THR A 38 -7.70 11.69 -0.26
N GLY A 39 -7.50 11.39 1.04
CA GLY A 39 -7.99 10.21 1.74
C GLY A 39 -8.98 10.53 2.87
N ARG A 40 -8.95 9.76 3.96
CA ARG A 40 -9.79 9.99 5.15
C ARG A 40 -9.10 10.94 6.12
N SER A 41 -9.74 12.04 6.47
CA SER A 41 -9.37 12.85 7.63
C SER A 41 -9.98 12.29 8.93
N VAL A 42 -9.16 12.08 9.96
CA VAL A 42 -9.58 11.67 11.30
C VAL A 42 -9.25 12.77 12.31
N ALA A 43 -10.29 13.38 12.87
CA ALA A 43 -10.16 14.44 13.86
C ALA A 43 -9.57 13.92 15.18
N GLY A 44 -8.94 14.83 15.94
CA GLY A 44 -8.45 14.54 17.30
C GLY A 44 -7.17 13.70 17.38
N LEU A 45 -6.58 13.33 16.25
CA LEU A 45 -5.32 12.56 16.17
C LEU A 45 -4.12 13.42 15.76
N CYS A 46 -4.35 14.69 15.47
CA CYS A 46 -3.32 15.66 15.07
C CYS A 46 -3.39 16.88 15.99
N PRO A 47 -2.25 17.39 16.48
CA PRO A 47 -2.22 18.65 17.20
C PRO A 47 -2.44 19.83 16.24
N GLY A 48 -3.00 20.92 16.75
CA GLY A 48 -3.17 22.17 15.99
C GLY A 48 -4.63 22.53 15.71
N ALA A 49 -4.85 23.20 14.58
CA ALA A 49 -6.15 23.72 14.19
C ALA A 49 -7.15 22.58 13.89
N ALA A 50 -8.45 22.86 14.06
CA ALA A 50 -9.51 21.86 13.89
C ALA A 50 -9.60 21.26 12.47
N ASP A 51 -9.09 21.97 11.47
CA ASP A 51 -8.99 21.52 10.09
C ASP A 51 -7.74 20.65 9.83
N VAL A 52 -6.76 20.62 10.74
CA VAL A 52 -5.61 19.71 10.64
C VAL A 52 -6.00 18.37 11.25
N GLN A 53 -6.20 17.39 10.39
CA GLN A 53 -6.68 16.07 10.78
C GLN A 53 -5.74 14.99 10.27
N CYS A 54 -5.85 13.80 10.86
CA CYS A 54 -5.05 12.67 10.44
C CYS A 54 -5.56 12.16 9.09
N CYS A 55 -4.84 12.49 8.01
CA CYS A 55 -5.16 12.04 6.67
C CYS A 55 -4.58 10.65 6.41
N ILE A 56 -5.46 9.67 6.30
CA ILE A 56 -5.13 8.30 5.91
C ILE A 56 -5.36 8.20 4.39
N PRO A 57 -4.33 7.95 3.58
CA PRO A 57 -4.48 7.87 2.13
C PRO A 57 -5.45 6.74 1.72
N GLN A 58 -6.15 6.92 0.58
CA GLN A 58 -6.92 5.85 -0.05
C GLN A 58 -6.01 4.69 -0.45
N GLY A 59 -6.56 3.49 -0.60
CA GLY A 59 -5.78 2.29 -0.91
C GLY A 59 -5.13 1.64 0.32
N SER A 60 -5.44 2.13 1.54
CA SER A 60 -5.06 1.45 2.76
C SER A 60 -5.67 0.04 2.80
N ALA A 61 -4.88 -0.94 3.22
CA ALA A 61 -5.35 -2.31 3.40
C ALA A 61 -6.50 -2.36 4.42
N CYS A 62 -7.46 -3.23 4.17
CA CYS A 62 -8.56 -3.53 5.08
C CYS A 62 -8.83 -5.04 5.11
N THR A 63 -9.58 -5.48 6.11
CA THR A 63 -10.05 -6.86 6.20
C THR A 63 -11.52 -6.87 6.57
N ALA A 64 -12.34 -7.50 5.74
CA ALA A 64 -13.78 -7.58 5.92
C ALA A 64 -14.25 -9.01 5.71
N ASN A 65 -15.02 -9.56 6.66
CA ASN A 65 -15.52 -10.94 6.59
C ASN A 65 -14.41 -11.99 6.32
N GLY A 66 -13.24 -11.80 6.94
CA GLY A 66 -12.08 -12.68 6.73
C GLY A 66 -11.38 -12.55 5.38
N ARG A 67 -11.75 -11.56 4.56
CA ARG A 67 -11.15 -11.27 3.26
C ARG A 67 -10.37 -9.97 3.31
N SER A 68 -9.14 -10.00 2.81
CA SER A 68 -8.33 -8.81 2.64
C SER A 68 -8.84 -7.99 1.45
N GLY A 69 -8.77 -6.67 1.57
CA GLY A 69 -9.17 -5.73 0.53
C GLY A 69 -8.44 -4.41 0.64
N ILE A 70 -8.89 -3.43 -0.13
CA ILE A 70 -8.42 -2.04 -0.06
C ILE A 70 -9.57 -1.09 0.22
N CYS A 71 -9.31 -0.06 1.03
CA CYS A 71 -10.26 1.03 1.23
C CYS A 71 -10.28 1.96 0.03
N ILE A 72 -11.40 1.94 -0.69
CA ILE A 72 -11.61 2.73 -1.89
C ILE A 72 -13.08 3.16 -1.97
N SER A 73 -13.36 4.17 -2.79
CA SER A 73 -14.74 4.56 -3.11
C SER A 73 -15.55 3.37 -3.62
N THR A 74 -16.80 3.23 -3.17
CA THR A 74 -17.76 2.23 -3.67
C THR A 74 -17.89 2.28 -5.19
N THR A 75 -17.83 3.47 -5.78
CA THR A 75 -17.91 3.66 -7.24
C THR A 75 -16.66 3.17 -7.97
N SER A 76 -15.51 3.18 -7.29
CA SER A 76 -14.22 2.76 -7.84
C SER A 76 -13.85 1.33 -7.42
N CYS A 77 -14.73 0.65 -6.68
CA CYS A 77 -14.53 -0.73 -6.26
C CYS A 77 -14.98 -1.68 -7.40
N ALA A 78 -14.03 -2.42 -7.95
CA ALA A 78 -14.32 -3.47 -8.95
C ALA A 78 -14.82 -4.79 -8.31
N GLY A 79 -14.67 -4.95 -6.99
CA GLY A 79 -15.09 -6.11 -6.23
C GLY A 79 -16.39 -5.90 -5.45
N THR A 80 -16.52 -6.60 -4.32
CA THR A 80 -17.60 -6.41 -3.35
C THR A 80 -17.20 -5.33 -2.34
N PRO A 81 -17.89 -4.19 -2.28
CA PRO A 81 -17.65 -3.21 -1.23
C PRO A 81 -18.28 -3.70 0.08
N VAL A 82 -17.49 -3.71 1.16
CA VAL A 82 -17.95 -4.08 2.50
C VAL A 82 -17.82 -2.88 3.44
N ALA A 83 -18.96 -2.41 3.92
CA ALA A 83 -19.04 -1.30 4.87
C ALA A 83 -18.45 -1.66 6.24
N GLY A 84 -18.02 -0.63 6.99
CA GLY A 84 -17.55 -0.78 8.38
C GLY A 84 -16.15 -1.36 8.56
N ALA A 85 -15.60 -2.01 7.53
CA ALA A 85 -14.22 -2.52 7.53
C ALA A 85 -13.19 -1.49 7.05
N CYS A 86 -13.67 -0.35 6.53
CA CYS A 86 -12.82 0.78 6.17
C CYS A 86 -13.11 1.99 7.05
N PRO A 87 -12.05 2.63 7.55
CA PRO A 87 -12.18 3.93 8.17
C PRO A 87 -12.70 4.95 7.13
N GLY A 88 -13.76 5.73 7.42
CA GLY A 88 -14.06 6.94 6.63
C GLY A 88 -15.53 7.28 6.40
N ALA A 89 -15.74 8.08 5.35
CA ALA A 89 -17.06 8.40 4.82
C ALA A 89 -17.78 7.14 4.33
N ALA A 90 -19.12 7.16 4.34
CA ALA A 90 -19.94 5.97 4.04
C ALA A 90 -19.67 5.36 2.65
N ASN A 91 -19.16 6.16 1.71
CA ASN A 91 -18.79 5.74 0.36
C ASN A 91 -17.38 5.14 0.27
N ILE A 92 -16.56 5.15 1.33
CA ILE A 92 -15.27 4.45 1.36
C ILE A 92 -15.48 3.12 2.07
N GLN A 93 -15.43 2.04 1.31
CA GLN A 93 -15.72 0.70 1.80
C GLN A 93 -14.54 -0.23 1.51
N CYS A 94 -14.47 -1.33 2.26
CA CYS A 94 -13.45 -2.33 2.01
C CYS A 94 -13.82 -3.07 0.75
N CYS A 95 -13.15 -2.75 -0.35
CA CYS A 95 -13.34 -3.45 -1.60
C CYS A 95 -12.62 -4.79 -1.50
N VAL A 96 -13.40 -5.84 -1.28
CA VAL A 96 -12.93 -7.24 -1.25
C VAL A 96 -13.31 -7.90 -2.57
N ASP A 97 -12.38 -8.59 -3.22
CA ASP A 97 -12.67 -9.18 -4.53
C ASP A 97 -13.81 -10.22 -4.44
N SER A 98 -14.74 -10.14 -5.40
CA SER A 98 -15.88 -11.05 -5.51
C SER A 98 -15.40 -12.43 -5.99
N ALA A 99 -15.41 -13.40 -5.08
CA ALA A 99 -15.17 -14.84 -5.31
C ALA A 99 -13.83 -15.22 -5.99
N GLY A 100 -12.87 -15.69 -5.18
CA GLY A 100 -11.77 -16.53 -5.67
C GLY A 100 -10.37 -16.24 -5.16
N SER A 101 -10.16 -15.20 -4.36
CA SER A 101 -8.80 -14.82 -3.92
C SER A 101 -8.69 -14.80 -2.40
N SER A 102 -8.41 -15.98 -1.85
CA SER A 102 -7.99 -16.13 -0.45
C SER A 102 -6.58 -15.57 -0.27
N GLY A 103 -6.41 -14.73 0.75
CA GLY A 103 -5.16 -14.64 1.52
C GLY A 103 -4.12 -13.63 1.05
N SER A 104 -3.87 -12.63 1.89
CA SER A 104 -2.76 -11.69 1.82
C SER A 104 -1.40 -12.35 1.54
N SER A 105 -0.70 -11.79 0.54
CA SER A 105 0.65 -11.23 0.71
C SER A 105 0.89 -10.26 -0.46
N ALA A 106 0.60 -8.96 -0.23
CA ALA A 106 0.94 -7.85 -1.14
C ALA A 106 0.46 -7.95 -2.60
N GLY A 107 -0.85 -8.00 -2.84
CA GLY A 107 -1.39 -7.83 -4.22
C GLY A 107 -0.96 -8.93 -5.22
N LEU A 108 -0.48 -10.06 -4.73
CA LEU A 108 -0.13 -11.21 -5.54
C LEU A 108 -1.35 -12.11 -5.71
N CYS A 109 -1.55 -12.60 -6.93
CA CYS A 109 -2.67 -13.47 -7.27
C CYS A 109 -2.23 -14.60 -8.20
N GLY A 110 -3.07 -15.64 -8.28
CA GLY A 110 -2.83 -16.79 -9.13
C GLY A 110 -1.52 -17.49 -8.80
N GLY A 111 -0.72 -17.81 -9.81
CA GLY A 111 0.56 -18.48 -9.63
C GLY A 111 1.52 -17.74 -8.69
N TYR A 112 1.48 -16.41 -8.62
CA TYR A 112 2.41 -15.63 -7.81
C TYR A 112 2.02 -15.51 -6.33
N ALA A 113 0.93 -16.13 -5.90
CA ALA A 113 0.55 -16.15 -4.48
C ALA A 113 1.70 -16.66 -3.60
N GLY A 114 2.07 -15.88 -2.59
CA GLY A 114 3.17 -16.21 -1.66
C GLY A 114 4.58 -15.90 -2.18
N ALA A 115 4.74 -15.28 -3.36
CA ALA A 115 6.06 -14.87 -3.84
C ALA A 115 6.66 -13.76 -2.95
N THR A 116 7.99 -13.79 -2.78
CA THR A 116 8.73 -12.74 -2.05
C THR A 116 8.67 -11.41 -2.79
N VAL A 117 8.19 -10.37 -2.11
CA VAL A 117 8.17 -9.00 -2.63
C VAL A 117 9.46 -8.28 -2.28
N SER A 118 10.08 -7.67 -3.29
CA SER A 118 11.22 -6.79 -3.17
C SER A 118 10.81 -5.35 -3.45
N SER A 119 11.56 -4.39 -2.88
CA SER A 119 11.40 -2.97 -3.19
C SER A 119 12.56 -2.51 -4.08
N ILE A 120 12.24 -1.95 -5.25
CA ILE A 120 13.24 -1.55 -6.25
C ILE A 120 12.92 -0.15 -6.77
N ALA A 121 13.96 0.67 -6.90
CA ALA A 121 13.86 1.99 -7.51
C ALA A 121 13.69 1.87 -9.03
N GLY A 122 12.60 2.44 -9.55
CA GLY A 122 12.38 2.66 -10.98
C GLY A 122 12.83 4.05 -11.41
N ASN A 123 12.19 4.55 -12.48
CA ASN A 123 12.47 5.89 -12.99
C ASN A 123 12.25 6.97 -11.92
N ASN A 124 13.11 7.99 -11.92
CA ASN A 124 13.12 9.09 -10.94
C ASN A 124 13.19 8.62 -9.47
N ASN A 125 13.84 7.47 -9.21
CA ASN A 125 13.99 6.90 -7.88
C ASN A 125 12.66 6.55 -7.18
N VAL A 126 11.57 6.40 -7.94
CA VAL A 126 10.27 5.97 -7.41
C VAL A 126 10.37 4.50 -7.02
N MET A 127 10.03 4.17 -5.77
CA MET A 127 10.10 2.79 -5.27
C MET A 127 8.88 1.97 -5.69
N TYR A 128 9.11 0.81 -6.29
CA TYR A 128 8.08 -0.15 -6.70
C TYR A 128 8.17 -1.43 -5.87
N SER A 129 7.01 -2.00 -5.57
CA SER A 129 6.91 -3.37 -5.05
C SER A 129 6.90 -4.35 -6.22
N VAL A 130 7.90 -5.22 -6.28
CA VAL A 130 8.08 -6.17 -7.37
C VAL A 130 8.25 -7.59 -6.86
N VAL A 131 7.99 -8.57 -7.71
CA VAL A 131 8.27 -9.98 -7.47
C VAL A 131 9.12 -10.56 -8.58
N LYS A 132 9.84 -11.64 -8.29
CA LYS A 132 10.55 -12.40 -9.34
C LYS A 132 9.53 -13.05 -10.26
N ILE A 133 9.75 -12.90 -11.57
CA ILE A 133 8.99 -13.60 -12.60
C ILE A 133 9.28 -15.09 -12.43
N LYS A 134 8.25 -15.94 -12.46
CA LYS A 134 8.47 -17.37 -12.30
C LYS A 134 9.29 -17.96 -13.45
N PRO A 135 10.09 -19.02 -13.23
CA PRO A 135 10.84 -19.68 -14.29
C PRO A 135 9.99 -20.08 -15.50
N GLU A 136 8.78 -20.61 -15.28
CA GLU A 136 7.84 -21.00 -16.34
C GLU A 136 7.28 -19.81 -17.15
N HIS A 137 7.38 -18.59 -16.62
CA HIS A 137 6.93 -17.37 -17.27
C HIS A 137 8.07 -16.60 -17.93
N LEU A 138 9.33 -17.04 -17.80
CA LEU A 138 10.48 -16.40 -18.41
C LEU A 138 10.83 -17.05 -19.75
N SER A 139 11.13 -16.23 -20.77
CA SER A 139 11.68 -16.75 -22.04
C SER A 139 13.08 -17.34 -21.85
N ASN A 140 13.83 -16.85 -20.85
CA ASN A 140 15.10 -17.41 -20.41
C ASN A 140 15.06 -17.70 -18.88
N PRO A 141 14.76 -18.94 -18.46
CA PRO A 141 14.65 -19.28 -17.04
C PRO A 141 15.93 -19.07 -16.22
N ALA A 142 17.11 -19.05 -16.84
CA ALA A 142 18.39 -18.91 -16.14
C ALA A 142 18.48 -17.58 -15.38
N ILE A 143 17.83 -16.52 -15.90
CA ILE A 143 17.85 -15.20 -15.25
C ILE A 143 17.07 -15.16 -13.94
N TYR A 144 16.26 -16.19 -13.63
CA TYR A 144 15.55 -16.27 -12.35
C TYR A 144 16.50 -16.23 -11.15
N SER A 145 17.70 -16.78 -11.27
CA SER A 145 18.66 -16.82 -10.15
C SER A 145 19.34 -15.47 -9.88
N ASN A 146 19.35 -14.58 -10.87
CA ASN A 146 20.02 -13.28 -10.76
C ASN A 146 19.36 -12.38 -9.70
N SER A 147 20.14 -11.43 -9.17
CA SER A 147 19.59 -10.41 -8.26
C SER A 147 18.46 -9.62 -8.96
N PRO A 148 17.40 -9.23 -8.23
CA PRO A 148 16.31 -8.40 -8.75
C PRO A 148 16.73 -7.08 -9.42
N THR A 149 17.91 -6.56 -9.08
CA THR A 149 18.49 -5.34 -9.65
C THR A 149 19.54 -5.60 -10.73
N ALA A 150 19.95 -6.86 -10.94
CA ALA A 150 21.00 -7.23 -11.89
C ALA A 150 20.45 -7.74 -13.23
N SER A 151 19.14 -7.91 -13.34
CA SER A 151 18.48 -8.44 -14.54
C SER A 151 17.01 -8.04 -14.57
N ASP A 152 16.40 -8.15 -15.74
CA ASP A 152 14.98 -7.83 -15.97
C ASP A 152 14.08 -9.00 -15.53
N ASN A 153 14.38 -9.61 -14.38
CA ASN A 153 13.76 -10.84 -13.89
C ASN A 153 12.66 -10.58 -12.85
N THR A 154 12.22 -9.34 -12.73
CA THR A 154 11.13 -8.94 -11.82
C THR A 154 10.00 -8.24 -12.56
N MET A 155 8.84 -8.13 -11.94
CA MET A 155 7.76 -7.25 -12.39
C MET A 155 6.96 -6.74 -11.18
N THR A 156 6.22 -5.64 -11.34
CA THR A 156 5.39 -5.15 -10.22
C THR A 156 4.37 -6.20 -9.79
N THR A 157 3.99 -6.20 -8.52
CA THR A 157 3.05 -7.19 -7.95
C THR A 157 1.72 -7.26 -8.74
N SER A 158 1.18 -6.10 -9.12
CA SER A 158 -0.03 -5.99 -9.95
C SER A 158 0.17 -6.55 -11.35
N THR A 159 1.33 -6.31 -11.97
CA THR A 159 1.67 -6.84 -13.30
C THR A 159 1.82 -8.35 -13.26
N ALA A 160 2.40 -8.91 -12.20
CA ALA A 160 2.51 -10.36 -12.01
C ALA A 160 1.16 -11.04 -11.98
N CYS A 161 0.22 -10.46 -11.24
CA CYS A 161 -1.17 -10.94 -11.20
C CYS A 161 -1.86 -10.87 -12.57
N ALA A 162 -1.72 -9.74 -13.27
CA ALA A 162 -2.31 -9.58 -14.60
C ALA A 162 -1.70 -10.55 -15.63
N PHE A 163 -0.37 -10.71 -15.60
CA PHE A 163 0.35 -11.62 -16.48
C PHE A 163 -0.06 -13.08 -16.24
N ASP A 164 -0.17 -13.51 -14.98
CA ASP A 164 -0.59 -14.88 -14.65
C ASP A 164 -1.98 -15.22 -15.22
N LYS A 165 -2.95 -14.31 -15.05
CA LYS A 165 -4.29 -14.47 -15.63
C LYS A 165 -4.24 -14.57 -17.17
N MET A 166 -3.46 -13.70 -17.80
CA MET A 166 -3.27 -13.71 -19.25
C MET A 166 -2.59 -15.00 -19.73
N ALA A 167 -1.55 -15.45 -19.04
CA ALA A 167 -0.81 -16.67 -19.39
C ALA A 167 -1.68 -17.92 -19.23
N VAL A 168 -2.50 -17.99 -18.18
CA VAL A 168 -3.48 -19.07 -17.99
C VAL A 168 -4.52 -19.08 -19.10
N ALA A 169 -5.10 -17.93 -19.44
CA ALA A 169 -6.08 -17.83 -20.52
C ALA A 169 -5.46 -18.18 -21.89
N ALA A 170 -4.24 -17.72 -22.17
CA ALA A 170 -3.51 -18.07 -23.38
C ALA A 170 -3.26 -19.58 -23.47
N LYS A 171 -2.85 -20.22 -22.36
CA LYS A 171 -2.60 -21.66 -22.31
C LYS A 171 -3.88 -22.47 -22.60
N GLN A 172 -5.04 -22.01 -22.12
CA GLN A 172 -6.33 -22.62 -22.45
C GLN A 172 -6.66 -22.52 -23.94
N ALA A 173 -6.15 -21.51 -24.63
CA ALA A 173 -6.25 -21.35 -26.08
C ALA A 173 -5.10 -22.04 -26.86
N GLY A 174 -4.25 -22.83 -26.19
CA GLY A 174 -3.10 -23.48 -26.82
C GLY A 174 -1.91 -22.56 -27.11
N VAL A 175 -1.91 -21.35 -26.56
CA VAL A 175 -0.87 -20.34 -26.75
C VAL A 175 -0.01 -20.25 -25.48
N THR A 176 1.31 -20.26 -25.64
CA THR A 176 2.24 -20.01 -24.52
C THR A 176 2.80 -18.61 -24.64
N ILE A 177 2.66 -17.80 -23.59
CA ILE A 177 3.23 -16.46 -23.50
C ILE A 177 4.34 -16.48 -22.45
N THR A 178 5.49 -15.93 -22.79
CA THR A 178 6.62 -15.76 -21.86
C THR A 178 7.08 -14.31 -21.84
N VAL A 179 7.74 -13.92 -20.76
CA VAL A 179 8.32 -12.61 -20.55
C VAL A 179 9.80 -12.68 -20.91
N ALA A 180 10.18 -11.95 -21.96
CA ALA A 180 11.57 -11.81 -22.36
C ALA A 180 12.33 -10.80 -21.47
N SER A 181 11.63 -9.78 -20.97
CA SER A 181 12.17 -8.71 -20.14
C SER A 181 11.08 -8.17 -19.21
N GLY A 182 11.36 -8.16 -17.92
CA GLY A 182 10.54 -7.54 -16.89
C GLY A 182 10.91 -6.09 -16.60
N PHE A 183 10.79 -5.73 -15.33
CA PHE A 183 11.09 -4.42 -14.76
C PHE A 183 12.59 -4.13 -14.80
N ARG A 184 12.93 -2.94 -15.34
CA ARG A 184 14.29 -2.43 -15.43
C ARG A 184 14.52 -1.37 -14.36
N THR A 185 15.61 -1.49 -13.62
CA THR A 185 16.06 -0.41 -12.74
C THR A 185 16.72 0.69 -13.57
N VAL A 186 16.72 1.91 -13.05
CA VAL A 186 17.63 2.93 -13.58
C VAL A 186 19.06 2.52 -13.20
N ALA A 187 19.90 2.31 -14.21
CA ALA A 187 21.33 2.06 -14.03
C ALA A 187 22.05 3.36 -13.64
#